data_AF-A0A7S2JUY2-F1
#
_entry.id   AF-A0A7S2JUY2-F1
#
_cell.length_a   1.000
_cell.length_b   1.000
_cell.length_c   1.000
_cell.angle_alpha   90.00
_cell.angle_beta   90.00
_cell.angle_gamma   90.00
#
_symmetry.space_group_name_H-M   'P 1'
#
loop_
_entity.id
_entity.type
_entity.pdbx_description
1 polymer ?
#
loop_
_entity_poly.entity_id
_entity_poly.type
_entity_poly.pdbx_seq_one_letter_code
_entity_poly.pdbx_strand_id
1 'polypeptide(L)'
;GGKGQDGLQMLLHGIDLISLDKVLGKGPPLQVQVSKVRAASKEDANDDTIKAYINEAMRTIREIMKINPNFREHASMVHAGLERLERGDPAAIAHFAASLTTAAGAELMQVLEAEDVAEKLQLALVLVKKELDLSQLQNKISTQIEEKVSNHQREFMLREQMKMIKKELGEDKSDGTDRLLEKFKQRLEGKTVPKEAQEAVDSELEKFSSLSKESQEYQTTRNYLDWLTMVPWGTHSVDTLSLAKARAILDKDHYGLNDVKERILELIAVGLLRGSVQGKILCFVGPPGVGK
;
A
#
# COMPACT_ATOMS: atom_id res chain seq x y z
N GLY A 1 25.61 -29.42 11.73
CA GLY A 1 26.17 -28.94 10.45
C GLY A 1 25.77 -27.49 10.27
N GLY A 2 26.75 -26.62 10.05
CA GLY A 2 26.55 -25.17 9.92
C GLY A 2 27.80 -24.42 10.35
N LYS A 3 28.88 -24.53 9.59
CA LYS A 3 30.08 -23.69 9.78
C LYS A 3 29.70 -22.26 9.42
N GLY A 4 29.56 -21.40 10.42
CA GLY A 4 29.57 -19.95 10.22
C GLY A 4 30.94 -19.52 9.71
N GLN A 5 30.96 -18.61 8.74
CA GLN A 5 32.18 -17.94 8.30
C GLN A 5 32.71 -17.11 9.47
N ASP A 6 33.93 -17.41 9.95
CA ASP A 6 34.69 -16.55 10.85
C ASP A 6 35.08 -15.27 10.09
N GLY A 7 34.20 -14.26 10.11
CA GLY A 7 34.49 -12.93 9.60
C GLY A 7 35.33 -12.15 10.62
N LEU A 8 36.56 -11.77 10.27
CA LEU A 8 37.39 -10.91 11.10
C LEU A 8 36.86 -9.47 11.03
N GLN A 9 36.33 -8.95 12.14
CA GLN A 9 35.95 -7.55 12.25
C GLN A 9 37.18 -6.73 12.66
N MET A 10 37.66 -5.87 11.74
CA MET A 10 38.78 -4.98 11.99
C MET A 10 38.31 -3.54 12.16
N LEU A 11 38.70 -2.89 13.25
CA LEU A 11 38.57 -1.45 13.43
C LEU A 11 39.85 -0.79 12.95
N LEU A 12 39.73 0.10 11.97
CA LEU A 12 40.84 0.87 11.41
C LEU A 12 40.69 2.34 11.79
N HIS A 13 41.79 2.96 12.17
CA HIS A 13 41.84 4.38 12.49
C HIS A 13 42.82 5.09 11.56
N GLY A 14 42.33 6.12 10.85
CA GLY A 14 43.16 6.95 9.98
C GLY A 14 44.10 7.84 10.80
N ILE A 15 45.41 7.75 10.54
CA ILE A 15 46.44 8.49 11.27
C ILE A 15 46.88 9.73 10.49
N ASP A 16 47.28 9.55 9.23
CA ASP A 16 47.84 10.60 8.37
C ASP A 16 47.39 10.41 6.92
N LEU A 17 47.36 11.50 6.16
CA LEU A 17 47.18 11.49 4.72
C LEU A 17 48.50 11.20 4.02
N ILE A 18 48.47 10.26 3.08
CA ILE A 18 49.60 9.83 2.27
C ILE A 18 49.24 9.95 0.80
N SER A 19 50.20 10.38 -0.01
CA SER A 19 50.12 10.30 -1.46
C SER A 19 50.79 9.01 -1.92
N LEU A 20 50.18 8.30 -2.86
CA LEU A 20 50.75 7.10 -3.45
C LEU A 20 51.67 7.50 -4.61
N ASP A 21 52.98 7.38 -4.40
CA ASP A 21 53.97 7.76 -5.39
C ASP A 21 54.15 6.66 -6.45
N LYS A 22 54.26 5.40 -6.00
CA LYS A 22 54.53 4.26 -6.89
C LYS A 22 54.09 2.93 -6.30
N VAL A 23 53.49 2.07 -7.11
CA VAL A 23 53.24 0.66 -6.74
C VAL A 23 54.50 -0.16 -7.00
N LEU A 24 55.07 -0.76 -5.96
CA LEU A 24 56.29 -1.57 -6.01
C LEU A 24 55.99 -3.05 -6.28
N GLY A 25 54.83 -3.55 -5.82
CA GLY A 25 54.41 -4.93 -6.05
C GLY A 25 52.93 -5.16 -5.75
N LYS A 26 52.25 -5.95 -6.59
CA LYS A 26 50.79 -6.21 -6.53
C LYS A 26 50.37 -7.47 -5.74
N GLY A 27 51.32 -8.17 -5.11
CA GLY A 27 51.03 -9.37 -4.30
C GLY A 27 50.44 -9.03 -2.93
N PRO A 28 49.96 -10.00 -2.14
CA PRO A 28 49.63 -9.79 -0.73
C PRO A 28 50.91 -9.89 0.14
N PRO A 29 51.29 -8.84 0.90
CA PRO A 29 50.65 -7.52 0.99
C PRO A 29 51.06 -6.59 -0.15
N LEU A 30 50.13 -5.71 -0.55
CA LEU A 30 50.38 -4.67 -1.56
C LEU A 30 51.55 -3.80 -1.11
N GLN A 31 52.60 -3.69 -1.92
CA GLN A 31 53.76 -2.87 -1.61
C GLN A 31 53.71 -1.57 -2.42
N VAL A 32 53.68 -0.44 -1.72
CA VAL A 32 53.60 0.90 -2.28
C VAL A 32 54.65 1.81 -1.66
N GLN A 33 55.19 2.70 -2.49
CA GLN A 33 55.95 3.86 -2.06
C GLN A 33 54.98 5.01 -1.86
N VAL A 34 55.07 5.66 -0.71
CA VAL A 34 54.17 6.74 -0.30
C VAL A 34 54.95 7.93 0.21
N SER A 35 54.43 9.12 -0.02
CA SER A 35 54.92 10.38 0.53
C SER A 35 53.88 10.96 1.49
N LYS A 36 54.34 11.63 2.55
CA LYS A 36 53.43 12.29 3.49
C LYS A 36 52.88 13.56 2.85
N VAL A 37 51.56 13.68 2.78
CA VAL A 37 50.93 14.93 2.32
C VAL A 37 51.23 16.00 3.37
N ARG A 38 51.71 17.18 2.92
CA ARG A 38 51.99 18.30 3.84
C ARG A 38 50.70 18.67 4.56
N ALA A 39 50.76 18.75 5.88
CA ALA A 39 49.70 19.41 6.64
C ALA A 39 49.70 20.90 6.27
N ALA A 40 48.51 21.47 6.09
CA ALA A 40 48.36 22.89 5.84
C ALA A 40 49.08 23.74 6.90
N SER A 41 49.66 24.85 6.48
CA SER A 41 50.40 25.78 7.33
C SER A 41 49.47 26.40 8.37
N LYS A 42 49.97 26.61 9.60
CA LYS A 42 49.25 27.34 10.66
C LYS A 42 48.92 28.80 10.29
N GLU A 43 49.57 29.34 9.26
CA GLU A 43 49.35 30.70 8.75
C GLU A 43 48.00 30.84 8.02
N ASP A 44 47.45 29.75 7.48
CA ASP A 44 46.17 29.75 6.77
C ASP A 44 44.97 29.87 7.75
N ALA A 45 45.14 29.50 9.02
CA ALA A 45 44.05 29.45 10.01
C ALA A 45 43.58 30.82 10.54
N ASN A 46 44.25 31.92 10.18
CA ASN A 46 43.96 33.24 10.75
C ASN A 46 43.08 34.14 9.87
N ASP A 47 42.66 33.65 8.70
CA ASP A 47 41.70 34.33 7.83
C ASP A 47 40.28 34.27 8.43
N ASP A 48 39.60 35.42 8.43
CA ASP A 48 38.22 35.54 8.92
C ASP A 48 37.25 34.69 8.07
N THR A 49 37.58 34.43 6.80
CA THR A 49 36.80 33.55 5.93
C THR A 49 36.81 32.10 6.41
N ILE A 50 37.98 31.57 6.78
CA ILE A 50 38.15 30.20 7.28
C ILE A 50 37.43 30.03 8.62
N LYS A 51 37.49 31.03 9.51
CA LYS A 51 36.70 31.04 10.75
C LYS A 51 35.20 30.98 10.49
N ALA A 52 34.72 31.71 9.47
CA ALA A 52 33.30 31.67 9.09
C ALA A 52 32.89 30.28 8.59
N TYR A 53 33.70 29.65 7.72
CA TYR A 53 33.44 28.29 7.23
C TYR A 53 33.44 27.26 8.36
N ILE A 54 34.39 27.35 9.29
CA ILE A 54 34.46 26.47 10.47
C ILE A 54 33.18 26.60 11.31
N ASN A 55 32.76 27.83 11.60
CA ASN A 55 31.57 28.07 12.43
C ASN A 55 30.30 27.52 11.77
N GLU A 56 30.15 27.74 10.45
CA GLU A 56 29.00 27.22 9.70
C GLU A 56 29.03 25.69 9.63
N ALA A 57 30.17 25.07 9.32
CA ALA A 57 30.31 23.61 9.32
C ALA A 57 29.96 23.02 10.70
N MET A 58 30.48 23.61 11.77
CA MET A 58 30.19 23.21 13.15
C MET A 58 28.71 23.37 13.52
N ARG A 59 28.04 24.38 12.97
CA ARG A 59 26.60 24.57 13.17
C ARG A 59 25.81 23.48 12.44
N THR A 60 26.11 23.23 11.17
CA THR A 60 25.41 22.22 10.35
C THR A 60 25.59 20.82 10.94
N ILE A 61 26.81 20.46 11.38
CA ILE A 61 27.08 19.18 12.06
C ILE A 61 26.20 19.02 13.31
N ARG A 62 26.12 20.05 14.15
CA ARG A 62 25.28 20.02 15.36
C ARG A 62 23.79 19.89 15.05
N GLU A 63 23.32 20.49 13.96
CA GLU A 63 21.92 20.36 13.52
C GLU A 63 21.64 18.92 13.05
N ILE A 64 22.52 18.32 12.25
CA ILE A 64 22.43 16.92 11.81
C ILE A 64 22.39 15.96 13.01
N MET A 65 23.26 16.18 14.00
CA MET A 65 23.31 15.38 15.23
C MET A 65 22.03 15.42 16.07
N LYS A 66 21.26 16.51 16.01
CA LYS A 66 19.99 16.63 16.73
C LYS A 66 18.86 15.88 16.03
N ILE A 67 18.91 15.80 14.71
CA ILE A 67 17.83 15.24 13.89
C ILE A 67 17.97 13.73 13.77
N ASN A 68 19.20 13.22 13.64
CA ASN A 68 19.41 11.81 13.37
C ASN A 68 19.68 11.00 14.67
N PRO A 69 18.78 10.08 15.07
CA PRO A 69 18.94 9.31 16.30
C PRO A 69 20.13 8.33 16.27
N ASN A 70 20.59 7.94 15.08
CA ASN A 70 21.65 6.93 14.89
C ASN A 70 23.03 7.43 15.32
N PHE A 71 23.20 8.74 15.58
CA PHE A 71 24.42 9.25 16.18
C PHE A 71 24.69 8.73 17.60
N ARG A 72 23.66 8.21 18.30
CA ARG A 72 23.87 7.52 19.58
C ARG A 72 24.67 6.23 19.42
N GLU A 73 24.50 5.50 18.32
CA GLU A 73 25.27 4.27 18.06
C GLU A 73 26.72 4.58 17.68
N HIS A 74 26.96 5.72 17.02
CA HIS A 74 28.29 6.21 16.65
C HIS A 74 28.88 7.23 17.65
N ALA A 75 28.38 7.27 18.89
CA ALA A 75 28.72 8.29 19.88
C ALA A 75 30.24 8.41 20.13
N SER A 76 30.99 7.30 20.09
CA SER A 76 32.45 7.32 20.26
C SER A 76 33.18 8.00 19.08
N MET A 77 32.75 7.77 17.84
CA MET A 77 33.30 8.43 16.65
C MET A 77 32.97 9.93 16.66
N VAL A 78 31.75 10.26 17.05
CA VAL A 78 31.29 11.64 17.19
C VAL A 78 32.06 12.36 18.29
N HIS A 79 32.29 11.71 19.44
CA HIS A 79 33.06 12.28 20.54
C HIS A 79 34.53 12.50 20.16
N ALA A 80 35.18 11.51 19.52
CA ALA A 80 36.55 11.66 19.02
C ALA A 80 36.66 12.74 17.93
N GLY A 81 35.64 12.91 17.10
CA GLY A 81 35.52 14.01 16.15
C GLY A 81 35.37 15.36 16.85
N LEU A 82 34.51 15.45 17.87
CA LEU A 82 34.29 16.66 18.69
C LEU A 82 35.56 17.08 19.45
N GLU A 83 36.33 16.15 20.01
CA GLU A 83 37.62 16.46 20.66
C GLU A 83 38.66 17.02 19.67
N ARG A 84 38.58 16.67 18.38
CA ARG A 84 39.43 17.23 17.33
C ARG A 84 38.91 18.60 16.88
N LEU A 85 37.60 18.77 16.84
CA LEU A 85 36.93 20.06 16.58
C LEU A 85 37.30 21.10 17.65
N GLU A 86 37.39 20.70 18.92
CA GLU A 86 37.81 21.58 20.04
C GLU A 86 39.27 22.04 19.95
N ARG A 87 40.12 21.30 19.23
CA ARG A 87 41.52 21.71 18.97
C ARG A 87 41.65 22.75 17.85
N GLY A 88 40.55 23.07 17.16
CA GLY A 88 40.48 24.15 16.18
C GLY A 88 41.28 23.89 14.90
N ASP A 89 41.55 22.64 14.54
CA ASP A 89 42.26 22.28 13.30
C ASP A 89 41.27 22.27 12.11
N PRO A 90 41.32 23.26 11.20
CA PRO A 90 40.34 23.42 10.11
C PRO A 90 40.24 22.19 9.20
N ALA A 91 41.35 21.50 8.94
CA ALA A 91 41.39 20.32 8.08
C ALA A 91 40.71 19.12 8.75
N ALA A 92 40.90 18.96 10.06
CA ALA A 92 40.22 17.93 10.83
C ALA A 92 38.70 18.14 10.83
N ILE A 93 38.24 19.41 10.88
CA ILE A 93 36.81 19.75 10.79
C ILE A 93 36.24 19.34 9.44
N ALA A 94 36.91 19.68 8.34
CA ALA A 94 36.44 19.32 7.00
C ALA A 94 36.35 17.79 6.80
N HIS A 95 37.37 17.04 7.23
CA HIS A 95 37.36 15.58 7.13
C HIS A 95 36.28 14.94 8.00
N PHE A 96 36.10 15.45 9.23
CA PHE A 96 35.03 14.97 10.10
C PHE A 96 33.66 15.27 9.49
N ALA A 97 33.45 16.48 8.98
CA ALA A 97 32.22 16.86 8.32
C ALA A 97 31.91 15.92 7.14
N ALA A 98 32.89 15.66 6.27
CA ALA A 98 32.75 14.72 5.16
C ALA A 98 32.42 13.29 5.62
N SER A 99 33.02 12.82 6.72
CA SER A 99 32.77 11.48 7.29
C SER A 99 31.34 11.27 7.81
N LEU A 100 30.61 12.36 8.10
CA LEU A 100 29.22 12.33 8.54
C LEU A 100 28.23 12.29 7.38
N THR A 101 28.71 12.41 6.14
CA THR A 101 27.87 12.43 4.94
C THR A 101 27.79 11.07 4.27
N THR A 102 26.71 10.85 3.54
CA THR A 102 26.50 9.68 2.67
C THR A 102 26.98 9.93 1.23
N ALA A 103 27.89 10.89 1.04
CA ALA A 103 28.42 11.30 -0.26
C ALA A 103 29.17 10.18 -0.99
N ALA A 104 29.24 10.28 -2.32
CA ALA A 104 29.93 9.28 -3.13
C ALA A 104 31.44 9.30 -2.85
N GLY A 105 32.11 8.14 -2.99
CA GLY A 105 33.55 8.03 -2.73
C GLY A 105 34.41 9.02 -3.53
N ALA A 106 33.97 9.39 -4.75
CA ALA A 106 34.63 10.41 -5.55
C ALA A 106 34.52 11.82 -4.95
N GLU A 107 33.36 12.18 -4.39
CA GLU A 107 33.15 13.49 -3.72
C GLU A 107 33.96 13.57 -2.42
N LEU A 108 34.03 12.47 -1.68
CA LEU A 108 34.87 12.37 -0.48
C LEU A 108 36.37 12.48 -0.82
N MET A 109 36.79 11.90 -1.94
CA MET A 109 38.17 12.00 -2.42
C MET A 109 38.54 13.44 -2.78
N GLN A 110 37.63 14.20 -3.41
CA GLN A 110 37.86 15.61 -3.72
C GLN A 110 38.14 16.45 -2.45
N VAL A 111 37.45 16.16 -1.36
CA VAL A 111 37.72 16.83 -0.06
C VAL A 111 39.10 16.44 0.48
N LEU A 112 39.53 15.18 0.31
CA LEU A 112 40.84 14.71 0.77
C LEU A 112 41.99 15.29 -0.06
N GLU A 113 41.81 15.39 -1.39
CA GLU A 113 42.80 15.87 -2.36
C GLU A 113 43.01 17.38 -2.35
N ALA A 114 42.04 18.17 -1.85
CA ALA A 114 42.16 19.61 -1.77
C ALA A 114 43.40 20.02 -0.94
N GLU A 115 44.29 20.81 -1.55
CA GLU A 115 45.50 21.32 -0.91
C GLU A 115 45.22 22.55 -0.05
N ASP A 116 44.31 23.42 -0.51
CA ASP A 116 43.87 24.60 0.23
C ASP A 116 42.82 24.25 1.29
N VAL A 117 42.99 24.81 2.49
CA VAL A 117 42.10 24.61 3.63
C VAL A 117 40.75 25.27 3.41
N ALA A 118 40.71 26.44 2.78
CA ALA A 118 39.46 27.13 2.52
C ALA A 118 38.62 26.36 1.48
N GLU A 119 39.24 25.95 0.38
CA GLU A 119 38.61 25.07 -0.62
C GLU A 119 38.10 23.76 0.01
N LYS A 120 38.93 23.12 0.84
CA LYS A 120 38.57 21.88 1.54
C LYS A 120 37.34 22.04 2.44
N LEU A 121 37.31 23.11 3.23
CA LEU A 121 36.17 23.44 4.09
C LEU A 121 34.91 23.74 3.28
N GLN A 122 35.04 24.46 2.16
CA GLN A 122 33.92 24.77 1.28
C GLN A 122 33.31 23.51 0.68
N LEU A 123 34.15 22.60 0.14
CA LEU A 123 33.71 21.33 -0.41
C LEU A 123 33.02 20.47 0.66
N ALA A 124 33.63 20.35 1.83
CA ALA A 124 33.03 19.61 2.94
C ALA A 124 31.68 20.22 3.37
N LEU A 125 31.58 21.55 3.45
CA LEU A 125 30.36 22.24 3.85
C LEU A 125 29.21 22.00 2.86
N VAL A 126 29.48 21.97 1.57
CA VAL A 126 28.48 21.64 0.54
C VAL A 126 27.92 20.23 0.77
N LEU A 127 28.79 19.25 1.00
CA LEU A 127 28.37 17.87 1.25
C LEU A 127 27.53 17.77 2.53
N VAL A 128 27.96 18.43 3.60
CA VAL A 128 27.27 18.37 4.90
C VAL A 128 25.92 19.09 4.85
N LYS A 129 25.79 20.20 4.12
CA LYS A 129 24.49 20.86 3.92
C LYS A 129 23.51 19.98 3.15
N LYS A 130 23.99 19.30 2.10
CA LYS A 130 23.18 18.32 1.36
C LYS A 130 22.71 17.18 2.27
N GLU A 131 23.58 16.69 3.15
CA GLU A 131 23.22 15.67 4.15
C GLU A 131 22.20 16.17 5.18
N LEU A 132 22.30 17.44 5.61
CA LEU A 132 21.32 18.06 6.49
C LEU A 132 19.93 18.11 5.86
N ASP A 133 19.83 18.54 4.59
CA ASP A 133 18.56 18.60 3.88
C ASP A 133 17.92 17.21 3.74
N LEU A 134 18.73 16.20 3.42
CA LEU A 134 18.28 14.81 3.36
C LEU A 134 17.79 14.32 4.74
N SER A 135 18.54 14.59 5.81
CA SER A 135 18.17 14.22 7.17
C SER A 135 16.87 14.89 7.63
N GLN A 136 16.66 16.17 7.29
CA GLN A 136 15.41 16.88 7.59
C GLN A 136 14.22 16.27 6.84
N LEU A 137 14.39 15.92 5.57
CA LEU A 137 13.36 15.28 4.77
C LEU A 137 12.99 13.91 5.35
N GLN A 138 13.99 13.09 5.69
CA GLN A 138 13.78 11.80 6.33
C GLN A 138 12.99 11.93 7.64
N ASN A 139 13.38 12.87 8.51
CA ASN A 139 12.68 13.09 9.77
C ASN A 139 11.22 13.53 9.55
N LYS A 140 10.98 14.43 8.59
CA LYS A 140 9.61 14.86 8.23
C LYS A 140 8.75 13.70 7.74
N ILE A 141 9.31 12.81 6.93
CA ILE A 141 8.61 11.59 6.47
C ILE A 141 8.28 10.68 7.66
N SER A 142 9.25 10.45 8.56
CA SER A 142 9.04 9.63 9.76
C SER A 142 7.92 10.18 10.65
N THR A 143 7.92 11.49 10.95
CA THR A 143 6.88 12.11 11.77
C THR A 143 5.50 12.00 11.11
N GLN A 144 5.39 12.19 9.80
CA GLN A 144 4.11 12.03 9.09
C GLN A 144 3.58 10.60 9.11
N ILE A 145 4.48 9.61 9.03
CA ILE A 145 4.11 8.20 9.15
C ILE A 145 3.62 7.91 10.57
N GLU A 146 4.35 8.37 11.59
CA GLU A 146 3.97 8.20 13.00
C GLU A 146 2.61 8.84 13.32
N GLU A 147 2.34 10.05 12.82
CA GLU A 147 1.03 10.70 12.98
C GLU A 147 -0.10 9.88 12.35
N LYS A 148 0.10 9.36 11.13
CA LYS A 148 -0.88 8.51 10.46
C LYS A 148 -1.12 7.20 11.22
N VAL A 149 -0.07 6.55 11.69
CA VAL A 149 -0.16 5.32 12.48
C VAL A 149 -0.87 5.59 13.80
N SER A 150 -0.53 6.67 14.51
CA SER A 150 -1.18 7.07 15.75
C SER A 150 -2.67 7.35 15.57
N ASN A 151 -3.05 8.07 14.51
CA ASN A 151 -4.45 8.34 14.19
C ASN A 151 -5.21 7.05 13.86
N HIS A 152 -4.61 6.14 13.07
CA HIS A 152 -5.22 4.86 12.74
C HIS A 152 -5.38 3.96 13.99
N GLN A 153 -4.38 3.93 14.87
CA GLN A 153 -4.43 3.19 16.12
C GLN A 153 -5.49 3.76 17.06
N ARG A 154 -5.61 5.11 17.14
CA ARG A 154 -6.67 5.78 17.90
C ARG A 154 -8.05 5.43 17.36
N GLU A 155 -8.26 5.48 16.04
CA GLU A 155 -9.53 5.11 15.41
C GLU A 155 -9.89 3.65 15.66
N PHE A 156 -8.92 2.74 15.53
CA PHE A 156 -9.10 1.32 15.83
C PHE A 156 -9.51 1.10 17.30
N MET A 157 -8.83 1.75 18.25
CA MET A 157 -9.17 1.67 19.67
C MET A 157 -10.58 2.22 19.95
N LEU A 158 -10.95 3.36 19.34
CA LEU A 158 -12.29 3.93 19.49
C LEU A 158 -13.37 2.98 18.94
N ARG A 159 -13.13 2.30 17.82
CA ARG A 159 -14.07 1.31 17.27
C ARG A 159 -14.23 0.09 18.18
N GLU A 160 -13.13 -0.42 18.74
CA GLU A 160 -13.19 -1.52 19.71
C GLU A 160 -13.90 -1.11 21.00
N GLN A 161 -13.65 0.11 21.50
CA GLN A 161 -14.39 0.66 22.64
C GLN A 161 -15.88 0.82 22.32
N MET A 162 -16.24 1.30 21.13
CA MET A 162 -17.65 1.38 20.71
C MET A 162 -18.31 0.01 20.65
N LYS A 163 -17.62 -1.03 20.17
CA LYS A 163 -18.14 -2.41 20.18
C LYS A 163 -18.35 -2.92 21.61
N MET A 164 -17.40 -2.68 22.50
CA MET A 164 -17.49 -3.04 23.92
C MET A 164 -18.64 -2.31 24.61
N ILE A 165 -18.79 -1.00 24.38
CA ILE A 165 -19.90 -0.19 24.90
C ILE A 165 -21.24 -0.74 24.41
N LYS A 166 -21.41 -1.00 23.10
CA LYS A 166 -22.63 -1.61 22.54
C LYS A 166 -22.96 -2.97 23.17
N LYS A 167 -21.93 -3.78 23.45
CA LYS A 167 -22.08 -5.07 24.13
C LYS A 167 -22.52 -4.92 25.59
N GLU A 168 -21.91 -4.00 26.34
CA GLU A 168 -22.25 -3.71 27.74
C GLU A 168 -23.62 -3.04 27.91
N LEU A 169 -24.07 -2.23 26.93
CA LEU A 169 -25.41 -1.67 26.86
C LEU A 169 -26.51 -2.70 26.54
N GLY A 170 -26.17 -3.96 26.29
CA GLY A 170 -27.13 -5.02 26.01
C GLY A 170 -27.80 -4.90 24.63
N GLU A 171 -27.24 -4.11 23.72
CA GLU A 171 -27.71 -3.96 22.34
C GLU A 171 -27.37 -5.16 21.44
N ASP A 172 -26.86 -6.26 22.01
CA ASP A 172 -26.46 -7.46 21.25
C ASP A 172 -27.61 -8.18 20.52
N LYS A 173 -28.87 -7.72 20.63
CA LYS A 173 -30.03 -8.32 19.92
C LYS A 173 -31.17 -7.34 19.57
N SER A 174 -30.94 -6.03 19.47
CA SER A 174 -32.04 -5.05 19.30
C SER A 174 -32.12 -4.33 17.94
N ASP A 175 -31.61 -4.90 16.85
CA ASP A 175 -32.07 -4.45 15.53
C ASP A 175 -32.57 -5.61 14.67
N GLY A 176 -33.92 -5.70 14.56
CA GLY A 176 -34.57 -6.46 13.49
C GLY A 176 -34.04 -6.10 12.09
N THR A 177 -33.42 -4.93 11.92
CA THR A 177 -32.74 -4.48 10.70
C THR A 177 -31.56 -5.39 10.34
N ASP A 178 -30.67 -5.71 11.29
CA ASP A 178 -29.50 -6.56 11.03
C ASP A 178 -29.88 -8.00 10.68
N ARG A 179 -30.92 -8.54 11.36
CA ARG A 179 -31.48 -9.85 11.01
C ARG A 179 -32.09 -9.87 9.61
N LEU A 180 -32.72 -8.77 9.19
CA LEU A 180 -33.27 -8.64 7.83
C LEU A 180 -32.15 -8.53 6.80
N LEU A 181 -31.08 -7.81 7.09
CA LEU A 181 -29.88 -7.72 6.24
C LEU A 181 -29.24 -9.09 6.02
N GLU A 182 -29.01 -9.87 7.09
CA GLU A 182 -28.49 -11.23 6.95
C GLU A 182 -29.43 -12.12 6.12
N LYS A 183 -30.74 -12.02 6.35
CA LYS A 183 -31.74 -12.78 5.59
C LYS A 183 -31.70 -12.45 4.09
N PHE A 184 -31.53 -11.18 3.72
CA PHE A 184 -31.41 -10.78 2.32
C PHE A 184 -30.12 -11.30 1.68
N LYS A 185 -28.99 -11.23 2.40
CA LYS A 185 -27.71 -11.80 1.94
C LYS A 185 -27.79 -13.31 1.74
N GLN A 186 -28.35 -14.04 2.69
CA GLN A 186 -28.54 -15.49 2.60
C GLN A 186 -29.41 -15.91 1.40
N ARG A 187 -30.40 -15.09 1.01
CA ARG A 187 -31.25 -15.39 -0.15
C ARG A 187 -30.55 -15.22 -1.49
N LEU A 188 -29.50 -14.40 -1.53
CA LEU A 188 -28.69 -14.16 -2.72
C LEU A 188 -27.50 -15.13 -2.79
N GLU A 189 -27.13 -15.71 -1.66
CA GLU A 189 -26.07 -16.71 -1.57
C GLU A 189 -26.39 -17.91 -2.48
N GLY A 190 -25.48 -18.20 -3.40
CA GLY A 190 -25.64 -19.28 -4.38
C GLY A 190 -26.49 -18.95 -5.62
N LYS A 191 -27.07 -17.75 -5.73
CA LYS A 191 -27.75 -17.29 -6.95
C LYS A 191 -26.78 -16.61 -7.92
N THR A 192 -27.05 -16.70 -9.22
CA THR A 192 -26.26 -16.02 -10.25
C THR A 192 -26.94 -14.71 -10.64
N VAL A 193 -26.61 -13.64 -9.93
CA VAL A 193 -27.18 -12.31 -10.15
C VAL A 193 -26.39 -11.56 -11.22
N PRO A 194 -27.03 -10.95 -12.23
CA PRO A 194 -26.35 -10.07 -13.20
C PRO A 194 -25.69 -8.87 -12.51
N LYS A 195 -24.57 -8.37 -13.05
CA LYS A 195 -23.79 -7.27 -12.44
C LYS A 195 -24.63 -6.03 -12.13
N GLU A 196 -25.45 -5.58 -13.08
CA GLU A 196 -26.31 -4.40 -12.92
C GLU A 196 -27.31 -4.56 -11.75
N ALA A 197 -27.87 -5.77 -11.59
CA ALA A 197 -28.78 -6.06 -10.49
C ALA A 197 -28.04 -6.19 -9.16
N GLN A 198 -26.82 -6.74 -9.17
CA GLN A 198 -25.98 -6.86 -7.98
C GLN A 198 -25.57 -5.47 -7.44
N GLU A 199 -25.14 -4.56 -8.32
CA GLU A 199 -24.81 -3.18 -7.95
C GLU A 199 -26.00 -2.44 -7.32
N ALA A 200 -27.20 -2.62 -7.90
CA ALA A 200 -28.42 -2.05 -7.34
C ALA A 200 -28.77 -2.64 -5.95
N VAL A 201 -28.61 -3.95 -5.79
CA VAL A 201 -28.82 -4.65 -4.51
C VAL A 201 -27.84 -4.16 -3.45
N ASP A 202 -26.55 -4.06 -3.77
CA ASP A 202 -25.51 -3.65 -2.83
C ASP A 202 -25.72 -2.19 -2.38
N SER A 203 -26.06 -1.29 -3.31
CA SER A 203 -26.38 0.10 -2.99
C SER A 203 -27.58 0.22 -2.05
N GLU A 204 -28.65 -0.56 -2.28
CA GLU A 204 -29.84 -0.53 -1.43
C GLU A 204 -29.61 -1.22 -0.07
N LEU A 205 -28.75 -2.24 0.01
CA LEU A 205 -28.34 -2.85 1.28
C LEU A 205 -27.55 -1.89 2.15
N GLU A 206 -26.62 -1.12 1.57
CA GLU A 206 -25.89 -0.08 2.29
C GLU A 206 -26.83 0.99 2.83
N LYS A 207 -27.74 1.51 1.98
CA LYS A 207 -28.77 2.47 2.42
C LYS A 207 -29.60 1.91 3.56
N PHE A 208 -30.11 0.69 3.42
CA PHE A 208 -30.94 0.04 4.43
C PHE A 208 -30.23 -0.12 5.79
N SER A 209 -28.92 -0.37 5.79
CA SER A 209 -28.13 -0.48 7.02
C SER A 209 -27.98 0.85 7.79
N SER A 210 -28.10 1.98 7.09
CA SER A 210 -27.98 3.32 7.67
C SER A 210 -29.32 3.95 8.07
N LEU A 211 -30.43 3.39 7.57
CA LEU A 211 -31.77 3.94 7.79
C LEU A 211 -32.32 3.55 9.16
N SER A 212 -32.89 4.52 9.87
CA SER A 212 -33.67 4.27 11.07
C SER A 212 -35.04 3.67 10.73
N LYS A 213 -35.56 2.78 11.58
CA LYS A 213 -36.88 2.12 11.38
C LYS A 213 -38.06 3.09 11.30
N GLU A 214 -37.91 4.27 11.87
CA GLU A 214 -38.91 5.35 11.90
C GLU A 214 -38.94 6.14 10.58
N SER A 215 -37.95 5.96 9.71
CA SER A 215 -37.90 6.61 8.40
C SER A 215 -38.98 6.06 7.47
N GLN A 216 -39.66 6.97 6.76
CA GLN A 216 -40.61 6.63 5.71
C GLN A 216 -39.96 5.82 4.56
N GLU A 217 -38.65 5.97 4.38
CA GLU A 217 -37.88 5.26 3.36
C GLU A 217 -37.56 3.82 3.78
N TYR A 218 -37.52 3.51 5.08
CA TYR A 218 -37.17 2.19 5.60
C TYR A 218 -38.07 1.08 5.06
N GLN A 219 -39.39 1.30 5.08
CA GLN A 219 -40.34 0.29 4.59
C GLN A 219 -40.29 0.16 3.07
N THR A 220 -40.00 1.24 2.35
CA THR A 220 -39.89 1.24 0.88
C THR A 220 -38.66 0.46 0.43
N THR A 221 -37.48 0.77 0.99
CA THR A 221 -36.22 0.06 0.70
C THR A 221 -36.30 -1.41 1.12
N ARG A 222 -36.90 -1.71 2.28
CA ARG A 222 -37.14 -3.09 2.71
C ARG A 222 -37.97 -3.88 1.69
N ASN A 223 -39.09 -3.31 1.24
CA ASN A 223 -39.94 -3.98 0.26
C ASN A 223 -39.18 -4.21 -1.04
N TYR A 224 -38.45 -3.19 -1.52
CA TYR A 224 -37.68 -3.30 -2.75
C TYR A 224 -36.61 -4.41 -2.69
N LEU A 225 -35.85 -4.49 -1.59
CA LEU A 225 -34.90 -5.58 -1.33
C LEU A 225 -35.59 -6.95 -1.24
N ASP A 226 -36.78 -7.03 -0.64
CA ASP A 226 -37.54 -8.28 -0.56
C ASP A 226 -37.92 -8.79 -1.96
N TRP A 227 -38.41 -7.90 -2.83
CA TRP A 227 -38.71 -8.22 -4.23
C TRP A 227 -37.45 -8.66 -4.99
N LEU A 228 -36.36 -7.88 -4.92
CA LEU A 228 -35.11 -8.20 -5.60
C LEU A 228 -34.53 -9.55 -5.18
N THR A 229 -34.62 -9.89 -3.89
CA THR A 229 -34.08 -11.16 -3.37
C THR A 229 -34.99 -12.37 -3.65
N MET A 230 -36.29 -12.15 -3.89
CA MET A 230 -37.23 -13.22 -4.27
C MET A 230 -37.09 -13.68 -5.72
N VAL A 231 -36.55 -12.84 -6.61
CA VAL A 231 -36.39 -13.20 -8.02
C VAL A 231 -35.46 -14.44 -8.16
N PRO A 232 -35.84 -15.43 -9.00
CA PRO A 232 -35.07 -16.64 -9.27
C PRO A 232 -33.83 -16.36 -10.15
N TRP A 233 -32.89 -15.54 -9.67
CA TRP A 233 -31.69 -15.17 -10.41
C TRP A 233 -30.83 -16.37 -10.77
N GLY A 234 -30.62 -16.60 -12.06
CA GLY A 234 -29.81 -17.71 -12.57
C GLY A 234 -30.41 -19.10 -12.35
N THR A 235 -31.60 -19.21 -11.74
CA THR A 235 -32.26 -20.50 -11.56
C THR A 235 -33.25 -20.75 -12.69
N HIS A 236 -32.89 -21.70 -13.54
CA HIS A 236 -33.68 -22.12 -14.71
C HIS A 236 -34.00 -23.60 -14.61
N SER A 237 -35.20 -23.99 -15.04
CA SER A 237 -35.53 -25.39 -15.26
C SER A 237 -34.85 -25.91 -16.53
N VAL A 238 -34.57 -27.20 -16.58
CA VAL A 238 -34.12 -27.84 -17.82
C VAL A 238 -35.32 -28.04 -18.74
N ASP A 239 -35.29 -27.39 -19.90
CA ASP A 239 -36.33 -27.53 -20.91
C ASP A 239 -36.32 -28.95 -21.50
N THR A 240 -37.49 -29.60 -21.51
CA THR A 240 -37.67 -30.94 -22.10
C THR A 240 -38.45 -30.82 -23.41
N LEU A 241 -37.75 -30.66 -24.52
CA LEU A 241 -38.36 -30.49 -25.84
C LEU A 241 -38.46 -31.84 -26.57
N SER A 242 -39.50 -32.63 -26.29
CA SER A 242 -39.76 -33.90 -27.00
C SER A 242 -41.14 -33.90 -27.66
N LEU A 243 -41.16 -34.00 -28.99
CA LEU A 243 -42.40 -34.06 -29.77
C LEU A 243 -43.26 -35.28 -29.43
N ALA A 244 -42.63 -36.45 -29.24
CA ALA A 244 -43.35 -37.67 -28.88
C ALA A 244 -44.04 -37.55 -27.52
N LYS A 245 -43.33 -37.03 -26.51
CA LYS A 245 -43.90 -36.79 -25.17
C LYS A 245 -45.00 -35.71 -25.22
N ALA A 246 -44.75 -34.62 -25.94
CA ALA A 246 -45.73 -33.54 -26.10
C ALA A 246 -47.03 -34.04 -26.75
N ARG A 247 -46.94 -34.83 -27.82
CA ARG A 247 -48.12 -35.42 -28.47
C ARG A 247 -48.91 -36.31 -27.53
N ALA A 248 -48.23 -37.22 -26.81
CA ALA A 248 -48.88 -38.11 -25.87
C ALA A 248 -49.60 -37.37 -24.74
N ILE A 249 -49.02 -36.29 -24.21
CA ILE A 249 -49.62 -35.46 -23.17
C ILE A 249 -50.83 -34.69 -23.73
N LEU A 250 -50.69 -34.06 -24.91
CA LEU A 250 -51.79 -33.33 -25.56
C LEU A 250 -52.99 -34.24 -25.86
N ASP A 251 -52.74 -35.46 -26.32
CA ASP A 251 -53.80 -36.44 -26.61
C ASP A 251 -54.45 -37.02 -25.36
N LYS A 252 -53.71 -37.11 -24.25
CA LYS A 252 -54.23 -37.54 -22.96
C LYS A 252 -55.10 -36.47 -22.31
N ASP A 253 -54.65 -35.21 -22.31
CA ASP A 253 -55.29 -34.14 -21.55
C ASP A 253 -56.45 -33.51 -22.31
N HIS A 254 -56.47 -33.60 -23.65
CA HIS A 254 -57.52 -33.03 -24.49
C HIS A 254 -57.98 -34.01 -25.58
N TYR A 255 -59.29 -34.27 -25.64
CA TYR A 255 -59.88 -35.07 -26.71
C TYR A 255 -60.21 -34.18 -27.94
N GLY A 256 -59.85 -34.64 -29.15
CA GLY A 256 -60.05 -33.86 -30.39
C GLY A 256 -58.99 -32.76 -30.59
N LEU A 257 -59.40 -31.63 -31.17
CA LEU A 257 -58.56 -30.44 -31.43
C LEU A 257 -57.29 -30.73 -32.26
N ASN A 258 -57.39 -31.62 -33.25
CA ASN A 258 -56.25 -32.08 -34.04
C ASN A 258 -55.46 -30.92 -34.67
N ASP A 259 -56.15 -29.97 -35.31
CA ASP A 259 -55.53 -28.83 -35.98
C ASP A 259 -54.77 -27.92 -34.98
N VAL A 260 -55.29 -27.74 -33.77
CA VAL A 260 -54.67 -26.92 -32.72
C VAL A 260 -53.46 -27.64 -32.13
N LYS A 261 -53.59 -28.94 -31.86
CA LYS A 261 -52.48 -29.77 -31.37
C LYS A 261 -51.34 -29.83 -32.38
N GLU A 262 -51.65 -29.96 -33.65
CA GLU A 262 -50.66 -29.93 -34.73
C GLU A 262 -49.90 -28.60 -34.72
N ARG A 263 -50.61 -27.47 -34.55
CA ARG A 263 -49.98 -26.16 -34.44
C ARG A 263 -49.09 -25.97 -33.21
N ILE A 264 -49.47 -26.55 -32.06
CA ILE A 264 -48.63 -26.56 -30.85
C ILE A 264 -47.37 -27.40 -31.10
N LEU A 265 -47.50 -28.57 -31.72
CA LEU A 265 -46.38 -29.44 -32.05
C LEU A 265 -45.43 -28.78 -33.05
N GLU A 266 -45.94 -28.04 -34.04
CA GLU A 266 -45.12 -27.25 -34.97
C GLU A 266 -44.28 -26.19 -34.23
N LEU A 267 -44.85 -25.49 -33.25
CA LEU A 267 -44.09 -24.52 -32.46
C LEU A 267 -42.96 -25.21 -31.68
N ILE A 268 -43.25 -26.33 -31.03
CA ILE A 268 -42.26 -27.12 -30.30
C ILE A 268 -41.18 -27.64 -31.26
N ALA A 269 -41.55 -28.07 -32.47
CA ALA A 269 -40.62 -28.53 -33.50
C ALA A 269 -39.68 -27.40 -33.97
N VAL A 270 -40.22 -26.19 -34.18
CA VAL A 270 -39.40 -25.01 -34.49
C VAL A 270 -38.48 -24.64 -33.33
N GLY A 271 -38.96 -24.75 -32.08
CA GLY A 271 -38.16 -24.53 -30.88
C GLY A 271 -37.01 -25.53 -30.74
N LEU A 272 -37.26 -26.81 -31.06
CA LEU A 272 -36.25 -27.87 -31.15
C LEU A 272 -35.16 -27.57 -32.18
N LEU A 273 -35.54 -27.08 -33.36
CA LEU A 273 -34.58 -26.75 -34.43
C LEU A 273 -33.74 -25.51 -34.08
N ARG A 274 -34.32 -24.52 -33.39
CA ARG A 274 -33.63 -23.27 -33.04
C ARG A 274 -32.87 -23.33 -31.71
N GLY A 275 -33.13 -24.33 -30.87
CA GLY A 275 -32.59 -24.41 -29.50
C GLY A 275 -33.16 -23.37 -28.54
N SER A 276 -34.16 -22.58 -28.96
CA SER A 276 -34.84 -21.55 -28.18
C SER A 276 -36.22 -21.28 -28.78
N VAL A 277 -37.20 -21.00 -27.92
CA VAL A 277 -38.58 -20.64 -28.31
C VAL A 277 -38.79 -19.11 -28.29
N GLN A 278 -37.72 -18.32 -28.12
CA GLN A 278 -37.81 -16.86 -28.00
C GLN A 278 -38.43 -16.22 -29.25
N GLY A 279 -39.43 -15.35 -29.04
CA GLY A 279 -39.99 -14.45 -30.07
C GLY A 279 -41.33 -14.85 -30.68
N LYS A 280 -41.93 -15.99 -30.31
CA LYS A 280 -43.29 -16.37 -30.75
C LYS A 280 -44.15 -16.79 -29.57
N ILE A 281 -45.10 -15.94 -29.19
CA ILE A 281 -46.09 -16.23 -28.14
C ILE A 281 -47.35 -16.77 -28.83
N LEU A 282 -47.76 -17.99 -28.47
CA LEU A 282 -49.05 -18.55 -28.90
C LEU A 282 -50.18 -17.84 -28.14
N CYS A 283 -51.17 -17.34 -28.88
CA CYS A 283 -52.41 -16.82 -28.32
C CYS A 283 -53.55 -17.74 -28.75
N PHE A 284 -54.15 -18.46 -27.80
CA PHE A 284 -55.35 -19.25 -28.04
C PHE A 284 -56.56 -18.32 -28.02
N VAL A 285 -57.44 -18.43 -29.02
CA VAL A 285 -58.62 -17.56 -29.18
C VAL A 285 -59.87 -18.42 -29.40
N GLY A 286 -60.96 -18.09 -28.70
CA GLY A 286 -62.22 -18.85 -28.76
C GLY A 286 -63.16 -18.51 -27.60
N PRO A 287 -64.40 -19.02 -27.60
CA PRO A 287 -65.38 -18.78 -26.53
C PRO A 287 -64.92 -19.37 -25.17
N PRO A 288 -65.52 -18.95 -24.03
CA PRO A 288 -65.20 -19.55 -22.73
C PRO A 288 -65.58 -21.04 -22.69
N GLY A 289 -64.82 -21.85 -21.96
CA GLY A 289 -65.08 -23.30 -21.80
C GLY A 289 -64.48 -24.23 -22.86
N VAL A 290 -63.73 -23.71 -23.84
CA VAL A 290 -63.13 -24.53 -24.93
C VAL A 290 -61.73 -25.10 -24.62
N GLY A 291 -61.21 -24.88 -23.41
CA GLY A 291 -59.87 -25.36 -23.02
C GLY A 291 -58.71 -24.55 -23.66
N LYS A 292 -58.81 -23.22 -23.66
CA LYS A 292 -57.66 -22.32 -23.90
C LYS A 292 -56.79 -22.26 -22.66
#